data_AF-A0A704TU99-F1
#
_entry.id   AF-A0A704TU99-F1
#
_cell.length_a   1.000
_cell.length_b   1.000
_cell.length_c   1.000
_cell.angle_alpha   90.00
_cell.angle_beta   90.00
_cell.angle_gamma   90.00
#
_symmetry.space_group_name_H-M   'P 1'
#
loop_
_entity.id
_entity.type
_entity.pdbx_description
1 polymer ?
#
loop_
_entity_poly.entity_id
_entity_poly.type
_entity_poly.pdbx_seq_one_letter_code
_entity_poly.pdbx_strand_id
1 'polypeptide(L)'
;MNNLMVIDGIEVRRDAYGRYSLNDLHRAAVASGANARTKEPGKFLSSQQTVELVHELTNTQNLGVDPVSVIHGGNERGTYVCKELVYAYAMWISPSFHLKVIRTFDMVTSAPEKLSGQAADKMQAGVILLDFMRREL
;
A
#
# COMPACT_ATOMS: atom_id res chain seq x y z
N MET A 1 -6.63 2.76 -13.77
CA MET A 1 -5.45 1.87 -13.65
C MET A 1 -5.54 1.19 -12.29
N ASN A 2 -5.70 -0.13 -12.26
CA ASN A 2 -5.64 -0.88 -11.00
C ASN A 2 -4.17 -1.04 -10.61
N ASN A 3 -3.76 -0.23 -9.64
CA ASN A 3 -2.43 -0.28 -9.09
C ASN A 3 -2.29 -1.53 -8.21
N LEU A 4 -1.61 -2.54 -8.74
CA LEU A 4 -1.38 -3.82 -8.09
C LEU A 4 -0.40 -3.65 -6.92
N MET A 5 -0.79 -4.11 -5.74
CA MET A 5 0.09 -4.13 -4.57
C MET A 5 0.64 -5.55 -4.37
N VAL A 6 1.96 -5.70 -4.45
CA VAL A 6 2.64 -7.00 -4.22
C VAL A 6 3.68 -6.85 -3.12
N ILE A 7 3.63 -7.73 -2.12
CA ILE A 7 4.59 -7.80 -1.03
C ILE A 7 5.13 -9.22 -0.95
N ASP A 8 6.44 -9.37 -1.08
CA ASP A 8 7.12 -10.67 -0.98
C ASP A 8 6.49 -11.74 -1.91
N GLY A 9 6.16 -11.34 -3.14
CA GLY A 9 5.56 -12.19 -4.16
C GLY A 9 4.07 -12.49 -3.96
N ILE A 10 3.45 -11.95 -2.90
CA ILE A 10 2.03 -12.11 -2.62
C ILE A 10 1.27 -10.84 -3.02
N GLU A 11 0.31 -11.01 -3.91
CA GLU A 11 -0.65 -9.95 -4.26
C GLU A 11 -1.57 -9.66 -3.08
N VAL A 12 -1.68 -8.38 -2.72
CA VAL A 12 -2.62 -7.87 -1.73
C VAL A 12 -3.85 -7.36 -2.47
N ARG A 13 -4.94 -8.12 -2.40
CA ARG A 13 -6.19 -7.79 -3.07
C ARG A 13 -6.79 -6.48 -2.56
N ARG A 14 -7.48 -5.80 -3.46
CA ARG A 14 -8.19 -4.55 -3.19
C ARG A 14 -9.65 -4.69 -3.62
N ASP A 15 -10.57 -4.30 -2.74
CA ASP A 15 -11.99 -4.34 -3.06
C ASP A 15 -12.44 -3.12 -3.89
N ALA A 16 -13.71 -3.12 -4.30
CA ALA A 16 -14.30 -2.05 -5.12
C ALA A 16 -14.31 -0.66 -4.42
N TYR A 17 -14.20 -0.63 -3.09
CA TYR A 17 -14.16 0.59 -2.29
C TYR A 17 -12.73 1.04 -1.99
N GLY A 18 -11.74 0.31 -2.53
CA GLY A 18 -10.35 0.65 -2.41
C GLY A 18 -9.67 0.18 -1.12
N ARG A 19 -10.29 -0.74 -0.36
CA ARG A 19 -9.76 -1.35 0.86
C ARG A 19 -8.90 -2.57 0.53
N TYR A 20 -7.89 -2.83 1.34
CA TYR A 20 -6.89 -3.89 1.13
C TYR A 20 -7.15 -5.10 2.04
N SER A 21 -6.93 -6.30 1.51
CA SER A 21 -7.07 -7.56 2.24
C SER A 21 -5.98 -7.74 3.31
N LEU A 22 -6.36 -7.67 4.60
CA LEU A 22 -5.47 -8.01 5.71
C LEU A 22 -5.06 -9.48 5.70
N ASN A 23 -5.89 -10.36 5.15
CA ASN A 23 -5.57 -11.78 5.05
C ASN A 23 -4.39 -12.02 4.10
N ASP A 24 -4.35 -11.30 2.98
CA ASP A 24 -3.24 -11.41 2.02
C ASP A 24 -1.98 -10.74 2.54
N LEU A 25 -2.13 -9.60 3.23
CA LEU A 25 -1.04 -8.93 3.92
C LEU A 25 -0.45 -9.81 5.05
N HIS A 26 -1.29 -10.51 5.80
CA HIS A 26 -0.87 -11.48 6.81
C HIS A 26 -0.09 -12.63 6.17
N ARG A 27 -0.57 -13.17 5.04
CA ARG A 27 0.15 -14.20 4.28
C ARG A 27 1.52 -13.71 3.82
N ALA A 28 1.62 -12.47 3.33
CA ALA A 28 2.89 -11.84 2.96
C ALA A 28 3.86 -11.72 4.15
N ALA A 29 3.35 -11.33 5.31
CA ALA A 29 4.15 -11.27 6.54
C ALA A 29 4.65 -12.66 6.98
N VAL A 30 3.84 -13.69 6.83
CA VAL A 30 4.24 -15.08 7.17
C VAL A 30 5.27 -15.60 6.17
N ALA A 31 5.05 -15.40 4.87
CA ALA A 31 5.96 -15.85 3.82
C ALA A 31 7.35 -15.19 3.92
N SER A 32 7.40 -13.93 4.36
CA SER A 32 8.65 -13.19 4.57
C SER A 32 9.35 -13.48 5.89
N GLY A 33 8.77 -14.33 6.75
CA GLY A 33 9.28 -14.60 8.09
C GLY A 33 9.06 -13.48 9.11
N ALA A 34 8.36 -12.41 8.73
CA ALA A 34 8.05 -11.29 9.63
C ALA A 34 7.00 -11.64 10.70
N ASN A 35 6.24 -12.73 10.49
CA ASN A 35 5.23 -13.20 11.43
C ASN A 35 5.23 -14.73 11.50
N ALA A 36 5.45 -15.30 12.68
CA ALA A 36 5.37 -16.74 12.92
C ALA A 36 3.92 -17.27 13.05
N ARG A 37 2.97 -16.62 12.36
CA ARG A 37 1.51 -16.83 12.48
C ARG A 37 0.94 -16.57 13.88
N THR A 38 1.52 -15.63 14.63
CA THR A 38 1.03 -15.26 15.98
C THR A 38 0.22 -13.96 15.99
N LYS A 39 0.29 -13.19 14.90
CA LYS A 39 -0.35 -11.88 14.73
C LYS A 39 -1.43 -11.92 13.66
N GLU A 40 -2.50 -12.67 13.88
CA GLU A 40 -3.61 -12.84 12.94
C GLU A 40 -4.50 -11.58 12.88
N PRO A 41 -5.13 -11.27 11.73
CA PRO A 41 -5.98 -10.07 11.58
C PRO A 41 -7.10 -9.96 12.62
N GLY A 42 -7.71 -11.08 13.02
CA GLY A 42 -8.74 -11.08 14.07
C GLY A 42 -8.23 -10.55 15.41
N LYS A 43 -7.01 -10.94 15.83
CA LYS A 43 -6.40 -10.46 17.08
C LYS A 43 -6.07 -8.97 17.03
N PHE A 44 -5.60 -8.51 15.87
CA PHE A 44 -5.35 -7.09 15.63
C PHE A 44 -6.64 -6.27 15.80
N LEU A 45 -7.71 -6.66 15.12
CA LEU A 45 -8.98 -5.93 15.15
C LEU A 45 -9.67 -5.97 16.51
N SER A 46 -9.41 -6.99 17.32
CA SER A 46 -9.93 -7.05 18.70
C SER A 46 -9.11 -6.22 19.71
N SER A 47 -7.95 -5.69 19.32
CA SER A 47 -7.12 -4.90 20.25
C SER A 47 -7.74 -3.53 20.49
N GLN A 48 -7.72 -3.07 21.75
CA GLN A 48 -8.31 -1.80 22.17
C GLN A 48 -7.82 -0.62 21.31
N GLN A 49 -6.50 -0.54 21.08
CA GLN A 49 -5.89 0.49 20.24
C GLN A 49 -6.45 0.49 18.81
N THR A 50 -6.70 -0.68 18.23
CA THR A 50 -7.22 -0.77 16.86
C THR A 50 -8.71 -0.44 16.81
N VAL A 51 -9.49 -0.82 17.84
CA VAL A 51 -10.90 -0.43 17.96
C VAL A 51 -11.04 1.09 18.04
N GLU A 52 -10.21 1.75 18.85
CA GLU A 52 -10.18 3.22 18.95
C GLU A 52 -9.77 3.87 17.62
N LEU A 53 -8.75 3.33 16.95
CA LEU A 53 -8.34 3.81 15.63
C LEU A 53 -9.44 3.66 14.58
N VAL A 54 -10.16 2.52 14.56
CA VAL A 54 -11.30 2.30 13.67
C VAL A 54 -12.40 3.32 13.94
N HIS A 55 -12.72 3.58 15.21
CA HIS A 55 -13.72 4.58 15.59
C HIS A 55 -13.33 5.98 15.11
N GLU A 56 -12.07 6.37 15.30
CA GLU A 56 -11.55 7.67 14.82
C GLU A 56 -11.64 7.78 13.30
N LEU A 57 -11.27 6.71 12.57
CA LEU A 57 -11.36 6.67 11.11
C LEU A 57 -12.80 6.76 10.63
N THR A 58 -13.75 6.08 11.27
CA THR A 58 -15.18 6.17 10.93
C THR A 58 -15.71 7.60 11.10
N ASN A 59 -15.27 8.32 12.13
CA ASN A 59 -15.72 9.69 12.40
C ASN A 59 -15.09 10.74 11.49
N THR A 60 -13.88 10.47 10.97
CA THR A 60 -13.10 11.44 10.18
C THR A 60 -13.14 11.16 8.67
N GLN A 61 -13.35 9.92 8.24
CA GLN A 61 -13.54 9.59 6.82
C GLN A 61 -14.94 9.98 6.35
N ASN A 62 -15.08 11.24 5.91
CA ASN A 62 -16.29 11.79 5.28
C ASN A 62 -16.60 11.22 3.87
N LEU A 63 -16.22 9.97 3.60
CA LEU A 63 -16.33 9.33 2.27
C LEU A 63 -17.45 8.29 2.18
N GLY A 64 -18.17 8.02 3.27
CA GLY A 64 -19.27 7.03 3.29
C GLY A 64 -18.81 5.59 3.04
N VAL A 65 -17.52 5.31 3.20
CA VAL A 65 -16.90 3.99 3.07
C VAL A 65 -16.39 3.56 4.43
N ASP A 66 -16.88 2.44 4.94
CA ASP A 66 -16.43 1.92 6.23
C ASP A 66 -14.93 1.53 6.17
N PRO A 67 -14.13 1.91 7.18
CA PRO A 67 -12.69 1.63 7.21
C PRO A 67 -12.38 0.14 7.30
N VAL A 68 -13.34 -0.69 7.71
CA VAL A 68 -13.23 -2.15 7.80
C VAL A 68 -14.45 -2.80 7.13
N SER A 69 -14.24 -3.84 6.34
CA SER A 69 -15.30 -4.71 5.83
C SER A 69 -14.88 -6.16 5.90
N VAL A 70 -15.81 -7.02 6.28
CA VAL A 70 -15.58 -8.46 6.39
C VAL A 70 -16.48 -9.17 5.39
N ILE A 71 -15.87 -9.87 4.44
CA ILE A 71 -16.56 -10.68 3.46
C ILE A 71 -16.56 -12.13 3.94
N HIS A 72 -17.76 -12.67 4.17
CA HIS A 72 -17.97 -14.03 4.62
C HIS A 72 -18.23 -14.94 3.41
N GLY A 73 -17.36 -15.93 3.18
CA GLY A 73 -17.52 -16.91 2.11
C GLY A 73 -17.10 -16.42 0.72
N GLY A 74 -17.09 -17.36 -0.25
CA GLY A 74 -16.64 -17.09 -1.62
C GLY A 74 -15.14 -16.90 -1.78
N ASN A 75 -14.72 -16.57 -3.01
CA ASN A 75 -13.30 -16.38 -3.36
C ASN A 75 -12.73 -15.11 -2.73
N GLU A 76 -13.57 -14.08 -2.57
CA GLU A 76 -13.19 -12.77 -2.03
C GLU A 76 -13.25 -12.72 -0.49
N ARG A 77 -13.41 -13.85 0.18
CA ARG A 77 -13.46 -13.91 1.65
C ARG A 77 -12.22 -13.27 2.29
N GLY A 78 -12.45 -12.56 3.39
CA GLY A 78 -11.38 -11.93 4.17
C GLY A 78 -11.82 -10.64 4.84
N THR A 79 -10.90 -10.05 5.59
CA THR A 79 -11.07 -8.73 6.18
C THR A 79 -10.33 -7.69 5.34
N TYR A 80 -11.07 -6.70 4.85
CA TYR A 80 -10.58 -5.61 4.02
C TYR A 80 -10.58 -4.33 4.83
N VAL A 81 -9.49 -3.56 4.74
CA VAL A 81 -9.33 -2.34 5.53
C VAL A 81 -8.77 -1.17 4.71
N CYS A 82 -9.03 0.05 5.15
CA CYS A 82 -8.43 1.26 4.57
C CYS A 82 -6.90 1.27 4.72
N LYS A 83 -6.24 2.18 4.00
CA LYS A 83 -4.78 2.27 3.91
C LYS A 83 -4.12 2.50 5.29
N GLU A 84 -4.76 3.29 6.14
CA GLU A 84 -4.30 3.63 7.48
C GLU A 84 -4.21 2.39 8.37
N LEU A 85 -5.22 1.52 8.30
CA LEU A 85 -5.25 0.25 9.03
C LEU A 85 -4.26 -0.78 8.48
N VAL A 86 -3.97 -0.75 7.17
CA VAL A 86 -2.85 -1.53 6.61
C VAL A 86 -1.53 -1.14 7.27
N TYR A 87 -1.26 0.16 7.41
CA TYR A 87 -0.04 0.63 8.05
C TYR A 87 0.02 0.25 9.53
N ALA A 88 -1.07 0.46 10.26
CA ALA A 88 -1.18 0.09 11.67
C ALA A 88 -0.96 -1.42 11.88
N TYR A 89 -1.57 -2.27 11.03
CA TYR A 89 -1.37 -3.72 11.10
C TYR A 89 0.08 -4.12 10.80
N ALA A 90 0.70 -3.53 9.77
CA ALA A 90 2.07 -3.81 9.42
C ALA A 90 3.05 -3.39 10.53
N MET A 91 2.80 -2.25 11.17
CA MET A 91 3.53 -1.77 12.35
C MET A 91 3.39 -2.74 13.52
N TRP A 92 2.17 -3.20 13.77
CA TRP A 92 1.89 -4.19 14.80
C TRP A 92 2.60 -5.52 14.54
N ILE A 93 2.79 -5.91 13.27
CA ILE A 93 3.57 -7.10 12.89
C ILE A 93 5.06 -6.92 13.24
N SER A 94 5.75 -5.96 12.63
CA SER A 94 7.14 -5.62 12.96
C SER A 94 7.57 -4.33 12.28
N PRO A 95 8.55 -3.59 12.83
CA PRO A 95 9.09 -2.38 12.18
C PRO A 95 9.64 -2.63 10.77
N SER A 96 10.34 -3.73 10.55
CA SER A 96 10.91 -4.09 9.24
C SER A 96 9.82 -4.34 8.20
N PHE A 97 8.74 -5.03 8.59
CA PHE A 97 7.60 -5.29 7.70
C PHE A 97 6.81 -4.01 7.42
N HIS A 98 6.64 -3.15 8.42
CA HIS A 98 6.02 -1.84 8.28
C HIS A 98 6.72 -0.96 7.24
N LEU A 99 8.05 -0.84 7.32
CA LEU A 99 8.83 -0.08 6.34
C LEU A 99 8.71 -0.65 4.94
N LYS A 100 8.66 -1.99 4.80
CA LYS A 100 8.44 -2.64 3.51
C LYS A 100 7.09 -2.24 2.93
N VAL A 101 6.02 -2.31 3.73
CA VAL A 101 4.67 -1.92 3.32
C VAL A 101 4.63 -0.46 2.87
N ILE A 102 5.21 0.46 3.64
CA ILE A 102 5.30 1.88 3.27
C ILE A 102 5.97 2.05 1.90
N ARG A 103 7.16 1.48 1.72
CA ARG A 103 7.92 1.60 0.47
C ARG A 103 7.18 1.01 -0.73
N THR A 104 6.49 -0.11 -0.54
CA THR A 104 5.65 -0.70 -1.59
C THR A 104 4.51 0.24 -1.97
N PHE A 105 3.82 0.84 -1.00
CA PHE A 105 2.77 1.83 -1.29
C PHE A 105 3.31 3.02 -2.07
N ASP A 106 4.44 3.58 -1.63
CA ASP A 106 5.06 4.74 -2.28
C ASP A 106 5.45 4.42 -3.73
N MET A 107 6.06 3.25 -3.98
CA MET A 107 6.40 2.82 -5.33
C MET A 107 5.17 2.70 -6.24
N VAL A 108 4.07 2.17 -5.71
CA VAL A 108 2.82 2.00 -6.44
C VAL A 108 2.16 3.35 -6.72
N THR A 109 2.27 4.34 -5.82
CA THR A 109 1.69 5.68 -6.00
C THR A 109 2.57 6.65 -6.79
N SER A 110 3.90 6.52 -6.74
CA SER A 110 4.87 7.43 -7.37
C SER A 110 5.23 7.04 -8.81
N ALA A 111 4.64 5.97 -9.37
CA ALA A 111 4.87 5.53 -10.74
C ALA A 111 4.61 6.62 -11.83
N PRO A 112 3.69 7.59 -11.69
CA PRO A 112 3.52 8.63 -12.71
C PRO A 112 4.67 9.64 -12.77
N GLU A 113 5.34 9.93 -11.64
CA GLU A 113 6.32 11.02 -11.58
C GLU A 113 7.70 10.62 -12.12
N LYS A 114 8.14 9.37 -11.90
CA LYS A 114 9.48 8.93 -12.32
C LYS A 114 9.64 8.80 -13.83
N LEU A 115 8.58 8.44 -14.55
CA LEU A 115 8.59 8.35 -16.02
C LEU A 115 8.53 9.74 -16.68
N SER A 116 7.77 10.66 -16.09
CA SER A 116 7.70 12.06 -16.54
C SER A 116 9.04 12.78 -16.37
N GLY A 117 9.68 12.65 -15.20
CA GLY A 117 10.99 13.26 -14.93
C GLY A 117 12.10 12.74 -15.82
N GLN A 118 12.14 11.43 -16.09
CA GLN A 118 13.15 10.85 -17.00
C GLN A 118 12.98 11.26 -18.46
N ALA A 119 11.74 11.48 -18.92
CA ALA A 119 11.48 11.97 -20.26
C ALA A 119 11.86 13.47 -20.38
N ALA A 120 11.54 14.27 -19.36
CA ALA A 120 11.88 15.69 -19.31
C ALA A 120 13.40 15.93 -19.26
N ASP A 121 14.14 15.19 -18.43
CA ASP A 121 15.60 15.28 -18.32
C ASP A 121 16.30 14.95 -19.65
N LYS A 122 15.84 13.90 -20.34
CA LYS A 122 16.41 13.51 -21.64
C LYS A 122 16.15 14.56 -22.73
N MET A 123 14.97 15.19 -22.72
CA MET A 123 14.65 16.27 -23.64
C MET A 123 15.50 17.51 -23.36
N GLN A 124 15.67 17.89 -22.10
CA GLN A 124 16.54 19.02 -21.72
C GLN A 124 18.01 18.77 -22.12
N ALA A 125 18.53 17.57 -21.88
CA ALA A 125 19.88 17.21 -22.29
C ALA A 125 20.06 17.31 -23.82
N GLY A 126 19.07 16.86 -24.60
CA GLY A 126 19.07 16.98 -26.05
C GLY A 126 19.03 18.43 -26.55
N VAL A 127 18.21 19.28 -25.92
CA VAL A 127 18.13 20.71 -26.26
C VAL A 127 19.44 21.43 -25.95
N ILE A 128 20.04 21.18 -24.78
CA ILE A 128 21.32 21.78 -24.39
C ILE A 128 22.44 21.38 -25.36
N LEU A 129 22.46 20.10 -25.77
CA LEU A 129 23.46 19.61 -26.71
C LEU A 129 23.33 20.26 -28.09
N LEU A 130 22.10 20.44 -28.59
CA LEU A 130 21.85 21.15 -29.85
C LEU A 130 22.24 22.63 -29.77
N ASP A 131 21.92 23.29 -28.66
CA ASP A 131 22.31 24.68 -28.43
C ASP A 131 23.83 24.85 -28.33
N PHE A 132 24.53 23.86 -27.77
CA PHE A 132 25.99 23.81 -27.74
C PHE A 132 26.58 23.64 -29.14
N MET A 133 26.10 22.67 -29.93
CA MET A 133 26.55 22.43 -31.31
C MET A 133 26.30 23.64 -32.22
N ARG A 134 25.24 24.41 -31.98
CA ARG A 134 24.91 25.60 -32.77
C ARG A 134 25.84 26.79 -32.49
N ARG A 135 26.48 26.83 -31.32
CA ARG A 135 27.38 27.93 -30.91
C ARG A 135 28.85 27.71 -31.31
N GLU A 136 29.23 26.50 -31.73
CA GLU A 136 30.59 26.16 -32.16
C GLU A 136 30.80 26.17 -33.69
N LEU A 137 29.81 26.63 -34.47
CA LEU A 137 29.88 26.90 -35.91
C LEU A 137 29.83 28.41 -36.18
#